data_AF-N8Y5W4-F1
#
_entry.id   AF-N8Y5W4-F1
#
_cell.length_a   1.000
_cell.length_b   1.000
_cell.length_c   1.000
_cell.angle_alpha   90.00
_cell.angle_beta   90.00
_cell.angle_gamma   90.00
#
_symmetry.space_group_name_H-M   'P 1'
#
loop_
_entity.id
_entity.type
_entity.pdbx_description
1 polymer ?
#
loop_
_entity_poly.entity_id
_entity_poly.type
_entity_poly.pdbx_seq_one_letter_code
_entity_poly.pdbx_strand_id
1 'polypeptide(L)'
;MDTLKQSAKTIAKLHDHGKLKALMKTRPEGTRYVAVNRHKCALIFYKNALGVFYADYGNKRGWEAVRQVCLRELIEDLRAVSFILCEADDLDQCLAEAKTSEEPVEIDAMVLLNSQVDSQVSRIALRRDAEGDATGYWQGQYDCIEIVQGMIRNYL
;
A
#
# COMPACT_ATOMS: atom_id res chain seq x y z
N MET A 1 -6.64 14.81 8.12
CA MET A 1 -5.63 14.20 9.01
C MET A 1 -5.97 12.75 9.42
N ASP A 2 -6.86 12.06 8.68
CA ASP A 2 -7.33 10.68 9.00
C ASP A 2 -6.76 9.56 8.10
N THR A 3 -5.76 9.84 7.27
CA THR A 3 -5.40 8.95 6.15
C THR A 3 -4.78 7.61 6.58
N LEU A 4 -3.94 7.57 7.61
CA LEU A 4 -3.27 6.32 8.04
C LEU A 4 -4.22 5.38 8.80
N LYS A 5 -5.07 5.93 9.66
CA LYS A 5 -6.08 5.15 10.38
C LYS A 5 -7.15 4.59 9.43
N GLN A 6 -7.56 5.39 8.45
CA GLN A 6 -8.41 4.89 7.35
C GLN A 6 -7.69 3.82 6.52
N SER A 7 -6.38 3.97 6.30
CA SER A 7 -5.56 2.98 5.59
C SER A 7 -5.54 1.63 6.30
N ALA A 8 -5.44 1.59 7.63
CA ALA A 8 -5.52 0.35 8.41
C ALA A 8 -6.86 -0.38 8.20
N LYS A 9 -7.98 0.36 8.22
CA LYS A 9 -9.31 -0.19 7.92
C LYS A 9 -9.37 -0.75 6.49
N THR A 10 -8.86 -0.01 5.51
CA THR A 10 -8.82 -0.47 4.12
C THR A 10 -8.01 -1.74 3.96
N ILE A 11 -6.84 -1.84 4.61
CA ILE A 11 -5.99 -3.03 4.61
C ILE A 11 -6.72 -4.24 5.23
N ALA A 12 -7.36 -4.06 6.38
CA ALA A 12 -8.09 -5.12 7.07
C ALA A 12 -9.24 -5.68 6.19
N LYS A 13 -9.90 -4.82 5.41
CA LYS A 13 -10.95 -5.24 4.48
C LYS A 13 -10.40 -5.90 3.20
N LEU A 14 -9.22 -5.50 2.73
CA LEU A 14 -8.62 -6.00 1.49
C LEU A 14 -8.08 -7.43 1.60
N HIS A 15 -7.68 -7.86 2.79
CA HIS A 15 -6.95 -9.11 3.00
C HIS A 15 -7.64 -10.03 3.99
N ASP A 16 -7.35 -11.32 3.87
CA ASP A 16 -7.77 -12.31 4.85
C ASP A 16 -7.18 -12.01 6.24
N HIS A 17 -8.06 -11.84 7.22
CA HIS A 17 -7.69 -11.47 8.60
C HIS A 17 -6.78 -12.51 9.25
N GLY A 18 -6.96 -13.79 8.95
CA GLY A 18 -6.16 -14.88 9.50
C GLY A 18 -4.70 -14.81 9.02
N LYS A 19 -4.52 -14.63 7.71
CA LYS A 19 -3.20 -14.44 7.09
C LYS A 19 -2.52 -13.16 7.57
N LEU A 20 -3.25 -12.04 7.62
CA LEU A 20 -2.68 -10.77 8.05
C LEU A 20 -2.24 -10.82 9.51
N LYS A 21 -3.03 -11.45 10.40
CA LYS A 21 -2.64 -11.69 11.80
C LYS A 21 -1.40 -12.58 11.92
N ALA A 22 -1.29 -13.62 11.11
CA ALA A 22 -0.13 -14.50 11.14
C ALA A 22 1.16 -13.75 10.77
N LEU A 23 1.08 -12.82 9.81
CA LEU A 23 2.22 -12.01 9.41
C LEU A 23 2.51 -10.85 10.38
N MET A 24 1.48 -10.25 10.99
CA MET A 24 1.69 -9.25 12.05
C MET A 24 2.39 -9.83 13.28
N LYS A 25 2.29 -11.14 13.54
CA LYS A 25 3.09 -11.81 14.59
C LYS A 25 4.59 -11.80 14.32
N THR A 26 5.03 -11.62 13.07
CA THR A 26 6.46 -11.51 12.74
C THR A 26 6.98 -10.07 12.83
N ARG A 27 6.17 -9.14 13.36
CA ARG A 27 6.53 -7.73 13.58
C ARG A 27 7.80 -7.63 14.45
N PRO A 28 8.87 -7.00 13.96
CA PRO A 28 10.06 -6.71 14.77
C PRO A 28 9.77 -5.68 15.85
N GLU A 29 10.50 -5.75 16.96
CA GLU A 29 10.38 -4.79 18.06
C GLU A 29 10.73 -3.36 17.61
N GLY A 30 9.97 -2.37 18.10
CA GLY A 30 10.15 -0.96 17.73
C GLY A 30 9.53 -0.55 16.39
N THR A 31 8.78 -1.44 15.74
CA THR A 31 7.99 -1.10 14.54
C THR A 31 6.94 -0.05 14.87
N ARG A 32 6.88 1.01 14.06
CA ARG A 32 5.87 2.08 14.17
C ARG A 32 4.83 2.02 13.04
N TYR A 33 5.29 1.79 11.82
CA TYR A 33 4.43 1.74 10.64
C TYR A 33 4.55 0.39 9.95
N VAL A 34 3.53 0.05 9.19
CA VAL A 34 3.50 -1.16 8.39
C VAL A 34 2.95 -0.84 7.01
N ALA A 35 3.65 -1.28 5.98
CA ALA A 35 3.21 -1.16 4.60
C ALA A 35 2.72 -2.52 4.12
N VAL A 36 1.49 -2.57 3.61
CA VAL A 36 0.87 -3.81 3.10
C VAL A 36 0.67 -3.70 1.59
N ASN A 37 1.13 -4.70 0.86
CA ASN A 37 0.91 -4.76 -0.58
C ASN A 37 -0.57 -5.03 -0.87
N ARG A 38 -1.19 -4.16 -1.69
CA ARG A 38 -2.62 -4.23 -2.05
C ARG A 38 -3.05 -5.57 -2.63
N HIS A 39 -2.14 -6.33 -3.24
CA HIS A 39 -2.48 -7.53 -4.01
C HIS A 39 -1.93 -8.81 -3.39
N LYS A 40 -0.70 -8.78 -2.86
CA LYS A 40 0.04 -9.98 -2.48
C LYS A 40 0.04 -10.29 -0.98
N CYS A 41 -0.63 -9.47 -0.16
CA CYS A 41 -0.61 -9.58 1.31
C CYS A 41 0.83 -9.66 1.85
N ALA A 42 1.74 -8.90 1.23
CA ALA A 42 3.13 -8.80 1.64
C ALA A 42 3.30 -7.59 2.56
N LEU A 43 4.17 -7.71 3.55
CA LEU A 43 4.36 -6.71 4.60
C LEU A 43 5.80 -6.20 4.62
N ILE A 44 5.94 -4.90 4.83
CA ILE A 44 7.22 -4.25 5.14
C ILE A 44 6.99 -3.46 6.42
N PHE A 45 7.83 -3.70 7.42
CA PHE A 45 7.76 -2.98 8.69
C PHE A 45 8.67 -1.78 8.65
N TYR A 46 8.24 -0.67 9.24
CA TYR A 46 9.01 0.56 9.31
C TYR A 46 9.09 1.06 10.74
N LYS A 47 10.26 1.59 11.11
CA LYS A 47 10.45 2.42 12.29
C LYS A 47 11.04 3.77 11.88
N ASN A 48 10.77 4.79 12.70
CA ASN A 48 11.41 6.09 12.56
C ASN A 48 12.27 6.32 13.81
N ALA A 49 13.57 6.49 13.61
CA ALA A 49 14.50 6.83 14.68
C ALA A 49 15.25 8.10 14.28
N LEU A 50 15.08 9.17 15.05
CA LEU A 50 15.76 10.46 14.86
C LEU A 50 15.57 11.08 13.46
N GLY A 51 14.40 10.87 12.85
CA GLY A 51 14.08 11.40 11.52
C GLY A 51 14.56 10.52 10.35
N VAL A 52 15.22 9.40 10.63
CA VAL A 52 15.59 8.40 9.63
C VAL A 52 14.62 7.23 9.69
N PHE A 53 14.06 6.87 8.54
CA PHE A 53 13.26 5.67 8.41
C PHE A 53 14.15 4.44 8.24
N TYR A 54 13.76 3.35 8.89
CA TYR A 54 14.33 2.03 8.69
C TYR A 54 13.23 1.07 8.29
N ALA A 55 13.52 0.16 7.36
CA ALA A 55 12.61 -0.89 6.92
C ALA A 55 13.14 -2.26 7.33
N ASP A 56 12.23 -3.16 7.72
CA ASP A 56 12.48 -4.58 7.79
C ASP A 56 11.61 -5.27 6.73
N TYR A 57 12.28 -5.90 5.76
CA TYR A 57 11.65 -6.55 4.61
C TYR A 57 11.27 -8.02 4.89
N GLY A 58 11.46 -8.53 6.11
CA GLY A 58 11.24 -9.94 6.45
C GLY A 58 12.29 -10.90 5.86
N ASN A 59 13.39 -10.35 5.33
CA ASN A 59 14.50 -11.09 4.69
C ASN A 59 15.55 -11.60 5.70
N LYS A 60 15.28 -11.48 7.01
CA LYS A 60 16.18 -11.80 8.14
C LYS A 60 17.46 -10.94 8.22
N ARG A 61 17.56 -9.85 7.45
CA ARG A 61 18.66 -8.88 7.57
C ARG A 61 18.41 -7.82 8.65
N GLY A 62 17.17 -7.73 9.13
CA GLY A 62 16.75 -6.78 10.16
C GLY A 62 16.47 -5.40 9.60
N TRP A 63 16.77 -4.37 10.39
CA TRP A 63 16.49 -2.97 10.06
C TRP A 63 17.51 -2.38 9.08
N GLU A 64 17.05 -2.04 7.89
CA GLU A 64 17.83 -1.39 6.84
C GLU A 64 17.41 0.09 6.73
N ALA A 65 18.38 1.02 6.69
CA ALA A 65 18.07 2.44 6.51
C ALA A 65 17.48 2.67 5.12
N VAL A 66 16.39 3.42 5.03
CA VAL A 66 15.77 3.76 3.74
C VAL A 66 16.10 5.18 3.31
N ARG A 67 15.95 5.44 2.00
CA ARG A 67 16.32 6.73 1.39
C ARG A 67 15.36 7.88 1.74
N GLN A 68 14.12 7.57 2.12
CA GLN A 68 13.08 8.57 2.32
C GLN A 68 13.33 9.37 3.59
N VAL A 69 13.26 10.69 3.49
CA VAL A 69 13.56 11.62 4.59
C VAL A 69 12.29 12.07 5.33
N CYS A 70 11.11 11.91 4.72
CA CYS A 70 9.85 12.22 5.37
C CYS A 70 8.75 11.19 5.09
N LEU A 71 7.72 11.19 5.95
CA LEU A 71 6.58 10.28 5.84
C LEU A 71 5.80 10.46 4.53
N ARG A 72 5.74 11.69 4.00
CA ARG A 72 5.05 11.99 2.73
C ARG A 72 5.74 11.27 1.56
N GLU A 73 7.06 11.41 1.44
CA GLU A 73 7.85 10.71 0.41
C GLU A 73 7.72 9.20 0.53
N LEU A 74 7.75 8.66 1.76
CA LEU A 74 7.53 7.24 1.99
C LEU A 74 6.16 6.78 1.47
N ILE A 75 5.10 7.54 1.74
CA ILE A 75 3.75 7.22 1.26
C ILE A 75 3.67 7.29 -0.27
N GLU A 76 4.28 8.30 -0.89
CA GLU A 76 4.30 8.45 -2.35
C GLU A 76 5.05 7.30 -3.03
N ASP A 77 6.24 6.96 -2.55
CA ASP A 77 7.03 5.83 -3.06
C ASP A 77 6.27 4.50 -2.90
N LEU A 78 5.66 4.27 -1.73
CA LEU A 78 4.87 3.05 -1.48
C LEU A 78 3.64 2.97 -2.37
N ARG A 79 2.95 4.08 -2.63
CA ARG A 79 1.81 4.12 -3.55
C ARG A 79 2.22 3.72 -4.97
N ALA A 80 3.38 4.18 -5.43
CA ALA A 80 3.90 3.83 -6.76
C ALA A 80 4.17 2.33 -6.94
N VAL A 81 4.41 1.59 -5.85
CA VAL A 81 4.60 0.13 -5.85
C VAL A 81 3.40 -0.65 -5.30
N SER A 82 2.22 -0.04 -5.24
CA SER A 82 0.96 -0.65 -4.79
C SER A 82 0.99 -1.11 -3.32
N PHE A 83 1.68 -0.38 -2.45
CA PHE A 83 1.62 -0.56 -1.00
C PHE A 83 0.76 0.51 -0.34
N ILE A 84 0.07 0.12 0.73
CA ILE A 84 -0.67 1.01 1.63
C ILE A 84 0.07 1.05 2.95
N LEU A 85 0.43 2.25 3.41
CA LEU A 85 1.06 2.46 4.71
C LEU A 85 -0.01 2.76 5.77
N CYS A 86 0.09 2.14 6.93
CA CYS A 86 -0.67 2.51 8.13
C CYS A 86 0.19 2.41 9.39
N GLU A 87 -0.32 2.90 10.52
CA GLU A 87 0.30 2.61 11.81
C GLU A 87 0.09 1.13 12.16
N ALA A 88 1.13 0.51 12.72
CA ALA A 88 1.08 -0.91 13.04
C ALA A 88 0.02 -1.19 14.13
N ASP A 89 -0.07 -0.31 15.13
CA ASP A 89 -1.00 -0.45 16.24
C ASP A 89 -2.46 -0.25 15.81
N ASP A 90 -2.72 0.69 14.88
CA ASP A 90 -4.05 0.86 14.27
C ASP A 90 -4.49 -0.39 13.51
N LEU A 91 -3.56 -1.07 12.81
CA LEU A 91 -3.85 -2.30 12.08
C LEU A 91 -4.13 -3.45 13.05
N ASP A 92 -3.34 -3.59 14.11
CA ASP A 92 -3.57 -4.58 15.17
C ASP A 92 -4.94 -4.39 15.82
N GLN A 93 -5.33 -3.13 16.11
CA GLN A 93 -6.65 -2.79 16.62
C GLN A 93 -7.77 -3.18 15.64
N CYS A 94 -7.66 -2.81 14.37
CA CYS A 94 -8.65 -3.16 13.34
C CYS A 94 -8.81 -4.69 13.21
N LEU A 95 -7.69 -5.41 13.24
CA LEU A 95 -7.68 -6.87 13.18
C LEU A 95 -8.30 -7.50 14.43
N ALA A 96 -8.14 -6.89 15.61
CA ALA A 96 -8.75 -7.34 16.85
C ALA A 96 -10.27 -7.12 16.84
N GLU A 97 -10.73 -5.93 16.42
CA GLU A 97 -12.14 -5.55 16.33
C GLU A 97 -12.92 -6.39 15.31
N ALA A 98 -12.27 -6.79 14.21
CA ALA A 98 -12.88 -7.64 13.19
C ALA A 98 -13.25 -9.06 13.67
N LYS A 99 -12.76 -9.52 14.83
CA LYS A 99 -13.28 -10.76 15.45
C LYS A 99 -14.71 -10.62 15.96
N THR A 100 -15.21 -9.40 16.12
CA THR A 100 -16.50 -9.09 16.73
C THR A 100 -17.56 -8.67 15.72
N SER A 101 -17.17 -8.38 14.48
CA SER A 101 -18.06 -7.95 13.40
C SER A 101 -17.97 -8.96 12.26
N GLU A 102 -18.91 -9.90 12.21
CA GLU A 102 -19.21 -10.70 11.01
C GLU A 102 -20.02 -9.89 9.98
N GLU A 103 -19.88 -8.56 9.95
CA GLU A 103 -20.45 -7.78 8.86
C GLU A 103 -19.38 -7.63 7.78
N PRO A 104 -19.57 -8.25 6.59
CA PRO A 104 -18.71 -7.98 5.46
C PRO A 104 -18.81 -6.49 5.17
N VAL A 105 -17.70 -5.77 5.38
CA VAL A 105 -17.68 -4.37 5.02
C VAL A 105 -17.69 -4.32 3.50
N GLU A 106 -18.83 -3.94 2.94
CA GLU A 106 -19.06 -3.80 1.52
C GLU A 106 -18.13 -2.70 0.99
N ILE A 107 -16.94 -3.10 0.51
CA ILE A 107 -16.13 -2.19 -0.29
C ILE A 107 -16.71 -2.27 -1.68
N ASP A 108 -17.21 -1.14 -2.17
CA ASP A 108 -17.64 -1.00 -3.54
C ASP A 108 -16.53 -1.48 -4.49
N ALA A 109 -16.88 -2.45 -5.34
CA ALA A 109 -15.99 -3.03 -6.33
C ALA A 109 -15.35 -1.96 -7.23
N MET A 110 -16.04 -0.86 -7.50
CA MET A 110 -15.51 0.25 -8.29
C MET A 110 -14.42 1.02 -7.55
N VAL A 111 -14.53 1.18 -6.22
CA VAL A 111 -13.49 1.82 -5.39
C VAL A 111 -12.22 0.96 -5.36
N LEU A 112 -12.38 -0.36 -5.27
CA LEU A 112 -11.25 -1.31 -5.36
C LEU A 112 -10.58 -1.26 -6.74
N LEU A 113 -11.39 -1.28 -7.80
CA LEU A 113 -10.91 -1.24 -9.17
C LEU A 113 -10.16 0.07 -9.46
N ASN A 114 -10.70 1.21 -9.02
CA ASN A 114 -10.06 2.52 -9.17
C ASN A 114 -8.70 2.57 -8.46
N SER A 115 -8.65 2.10 -7.21
CA SER A 115 -7.42 2.00 -6.43
C SER A 115 -6.37 1.12 -7.11
N GLN A 116 -6.79 0.03 -7.76
CA GLN A 116 -5.88 -0.83 -8.51
C GLN A 116 -5.34 -0.13 -9.75
N VAL A 117 -6.21 0.51 -10.52
CA VAL A 117 -5.85 1.22 -11.76
C VAL A 117 -4.90 2.38 -11.47
N ASP A 118 -5.16 3.21 -10.45
CA ASP A 118 -4.27 4.31 -10.04
C ASP A 118 -2.84 3.84 -9.72
N SER A 119 -2.72 2.67 -9.10
CA SER A 119 -1.41 2.09 -8.79
C SER A 119 -0.66 1.60 -10.03
N GLN A 120 -1.38 1.08 -11.03
CA GLN A 120 -0.79 0.67 -12.30
C GLN A 120 -0.32 1.87 -13.11
N VAL A 121 -1.08 2.97 -13.12
CA VAL A 121 -0.68 4.24 -13.77
C VAL A 121 0.65 4.72 -13.21
N SER A 122 0.77 4.80 -11.88
CA SER A 122 1.99 5.28 -11.22
C SER A 122 3.21 4.43 -11.58
N ARG A 123 3.04 3.10 -11.63
CA ARG A 123 4.11 2.17 -11.99
C ARG A 123 4.52 2.28 -13.46
N ILE A 124 3.56 2.47 -14.36
CA ILE A 124 3.83 2.58 -15.80
C ILE A 124 4.41 3.95 -16.15
N ALA A 125 3.95 5.02 -15.51
CA ALA A 125 4.52 6.36 -15.66
C ALA A 125 6.02 6.37 -15.32
N LEU A 126 6.40 5.74 -14.19
CA LEU A 126 7.82 5.60 -13.80
C LEU A 126 8.65 4.86 -14.86
N ARG A 127 8.10 3.83 -15.50
CA ARG A 127 8.81 3.07 -16.54
C ARG A 127 8.90 3.83 -17.85
N ARG A 128 7.82 4.52 -18.24
CA ARG A 128 7.79 5.41 -19.39
C ARG A 128 8.83 6.51 -19.25
N ASP A 129 8.84 7.20 -18.12
CA ASP A 129 9.76 8.32 -17.87
C ASP A 129 11.22 7.85 -17.83
N ALA A 130 11.47 6.61 -17.39
CA ALA A 130 12.80 5.99 -17.43
C ALA A 130 13.26 5.58 -18.83
N GLU A 131 12.34 5.12 -19.71
CA GLU A 131 12.69 4.76 -21.09
C GLU A 131 12.78 5.98 -22.03
N GLY A 132 12.05 7.07 -21.74
CA GLY A 132 12.15 8.33 -22.49
C GLY A 132 11.60 8.27 -23.94
N ASP A 133 11.02 7.15 -24.36
CA ASP A 133 10.40 6.99 -25.68
C ASP A 133 8.92 7.39 -25.63
N ALA A 134 8.62 8.53 -26.27
CA ALA A 134 7.27 9.09 -26.37
C ALA A 134 6.31 8.27 -27.23
N THR A 135 6.79 7.24 -27.94
CA THR A 135 5.97 6.32 -28.76
C THR A 135 6.18 4.85 -28.38
N GLY A 136 6.89 4.61 -27.29
CA GLY A 136 7.30 3.28 -26.87
C GLY A 136 6.16 2.47 -26.26
N TYR A 137 6.46 1.20 -25.98
CA TYR A 137 5.53 0.25 -25.36
C TYR A 137 4.88 0.81 -24.08
N TRP A 138 5.66 1.46 -23.20
CA TRP A 138 5.10 2.01 -21.96
C TRP A 138 4.23 3.25 -22.15
N GLN A 139 4.43 4.04 -23.21
CA GLN A 139 3.48 5.09 -23.55
C GLN A 139 2.14 4.47 -23.96
N GLY A 140 2.15 3.46 -24.83
CA GLY A 140 0.92 2.76 -25.22
C GLY A 140 0.20 2.10 -24.03
N GLN A 141 0.95 1.51 -23.10
CA GLN A 141 0.37 0.98 -21.85
C GLN A 141 -0.20 2.09 -20.96
N TYR A 142 0.44 3.25 -20.88
CA TYR A 142 -0.05 4.40 -20.13
C TYR A 142 -1.37 4.89 -20.69
N ASP A 143 -1.46 5.08 -22.01
CA ASP A 143 -2.66 5.54 -22.72
C ASP A 143 -3.84 4.56 -22.51
N CYS A 144 -3.58 3.25 -22.59
CA CYS A 144 -4.60 2.24 -22.33
C CYS A 144 -5.17 2.32 -20.91
N ILE A 145 -4.32 2.57 -19.90
CA ILE A 145 -4.79 2.66 -18.52
C ILE A 145 -5.50 3.99 -18.24
N GLU A 146 -5.10 5.10 -18.87
CA GLU A 146 -5.86 6.35 -18.82
C GLU A 146 -7.28 6.18 -19.36
N ILE A 147 -7.46 5.41 -20.44
CA ILE A 147 -8.79 5.08 -20.96
C ILE A 147 -9.61 4.33 -19.91
N VAL A 148 -9.01 3.33 -19.24
CA VAL A 148 -9.69 2.58 -18.15
C VAL A 148 -10.02 3.50 -16.96
N GLN A 149 -9.13 4.43 -16.58
CA GLN A 149 -9.45 5.44 -15.56
C GLN A 149 -10.62 6.33 -15.99
N GLY A 150 -10.70 6.71 -17.26
CA GLY A 150 -11.83 7.45 -17.82
C GLY A 150 -13.13 6.67 -17.73
N MET A 151 -13.09 5.36 -17.99
CA MET A 151 -14.25 4.48 -17.83
C MET A 151 -14.70 4.41 -16.37
N ILE A 152 -13.76 4.18 -15.44
CA ILE A 152 -14.05 4.06 -14.01
C ILE A 152 -14.62 5.36 -13.42
N ARG A 153 -14.10 6.52 -13.84
CA ARG A 153 -14.60 7.84 -13.42
C ARG A 153 -16.10 8.06 -13.72
N ASN A 154 -16.67 7.34 -14.68
CA ASN A 154 -18.09 7.44 -15.01
C ASN A 154 -19.00 6.64 -14.05
N TYR A 155 -18.42 5.81 -13.18
CA TYR A 155 -19.12 4.91 -12.27
C TYR A 155 -18.78 5.17 -10.79
N LEU A 156 -17.95 6.18 -10.49
CA LEU A 156 -17.65 6.68 -9.15
C LEU A 156 -18.29 8.06 -8.96
#